data_AF-A0A261D6H4-F1
#
_entry.id   AF-A0A261D6H4-F1
#
_cell.length_a   1.000
_cell.length_b   1.000
_cell.length_c   1.000
_cell.angle_alpha   90.00
_cell.angle_beta   90.00
_cell.angle_gamma   90.00
#
_symmetry.space_group_name_H-M   'P 1'
#
loop_
_entity.id
_entity.type
_entity.pdbx_description
1 polymer ?
#
loop_
_entity_poly.entity_id
_entity_poly.type
_entity_poly.pdbx_seq_one_letter_code
_entity_poly.pdbx_strand_id
1 'polypeptide(L)'
;MPTITEHYGIAGHVDFLDIDVESDNRIYVDPCAIRVVGSNSVHAATAVDCLDTFFGTVASCAMSASAADRARGAGLLRQFAEPFETRLGMAESGFRGHGGASDVGAWIWSALTNDLNALLNLGVLGRLEELPLFIEGIGNDITSDITTRIVYSILVEFTNEMVLAHPEFTAGSNRVEAVRRQVWDVDRREWMIVTVNLPVVDDEPLLLVPTQWARRSTLMSAGRYYETTLLTYAQAEQAVYASDGKLHTTPKRLLKRQPGLERGRLTNLNVTYRAIANSDNLLAMFTRFVTRQLGNELAG
;
A
#
# COMPACT_ATOMS: atom_id res chain seq x y z
N MET A 1 21.55 -9.19 -12.74
CA MET A 1 22.65 -8.31 -12.31
C MET A 1 22.85 -8.58 -10.81
N PRO A 2 23.87 -8.05 -10.12
CA PRO A 2 24.15 -8.52 -8.76
C PRO A 2 22.99 -8.14 -7.82
N THR A 3 22.62 -9.04 -6.93
CA THR A 3 21.75 -8.69 -5.80
C THR A 3 22.48 -7.77 -4.81
N ILE A 4 21.78 -7.21 -3.83
CA ILE A 4 22.40 -6.38 -2.79
C ILE A 4 23.50 -7.19 -2.07
N THR A 5 23.23 -8.44 -1.68
CA THR A 5 24.22 -9.27 -1.00
C THR A 5 25.41 -9.58 -1.90
N GLU A 6 25.19 -9.87 -3.19
CA GLU A 6 26.26 -10.10 -4.17
C GLU A 6 27.11 -8.84 -4.41
N HIS A 7 26.49 -7.65 -4.47
CA HIS A 7 27.18 -6.38 -4.67
C HIS A 7 28.10 -6.04 -3.49
N TYR A 8 27.58 -6.15 -2.26
CA TYR A 8 28.34 -5.83 -1.05
C TYR A 8 29.24 -6.98 -0.58
N GLY A 9 29.06 -8.20 -1.08
CA GLY A 9 29.79 -9.39 -0.62
C GLY A 9 29.31 -9.91 0.73
N ILE A 10 28.05 -9.67 1.09
CA ILE A 10 27.44 -10.13 2.35
C ILE A 10 27.16 -11.62 2.24
N ALA A 11 27.68 -12.40 3.20
CA ALA A 11 27.44 -13.84 3.26
C ALA A 11 26.39 -14.18 4.33
N GLY A 12 25.52 -15.15 4.02
CA GLY A 12 24.56 -15.70 4.98
C GLY A 12 23.15 -15.13 4.85
N HIS A 13 22.38 -15.24 5.93
CA HIS A 13 20.99 -14.77 5.95
C HIS A 13 20.95 -13.25 6.18
N VAL A 14 20.00 -12.59 5.52
CA VAL A 14 19.72 -11.16 5.68
C VAL A 14 18.23 -10.95 5.94
N ASP A 15 17.92 -9.96 6.77
CA ASP A 15 16.54 -9.62 7.15
C ASP A 15 15.87 -8.61 6.20
N PHE A 16 16.64 -8.10 5.22
CA PHE A 16 16.15 -7.24 4.16
C PHE A 16 15.94 -8.03 2.86
N LEU A 17 15.08 -7.48 2.01
CA LEU A 17 14.80 -8.03 0.70
C LEU A 17 16.04 -7.95 -0.19
N ASP A 18 16.66 -9.09 -0.49
CA ASP A 18 17.82 -9.18 -1.37
C ASP A 18 17.39 -9.16 -2.85
N ILE A 19 17.50 -8.00 -3.47
CA ILE A 19 17.03 -7.72 -4.83
C ILE A 19 18.17 -7.28 -5.73
N ASP A 20 17.95 -7.41 -7.04
CA ASP A 20 18.87 -6.90 -8.05
C ASP A 20 18.94 -5.37 -7.94
N VAL A 21 20.16 -4.82 -7.84
CA VAL A 21 20.40 -3.39 -7.63
C VAL A 21 20.25 -2.56 -8.91
N GLU A 22 20.29 -3.17 -10.08
CA GLU A 22 20.27 -2.49 -11.40
C GLU A 22 18.96 -2.72 -12.16
N SER A 23 18.12 -3.68 -11.75
CA SER A 23 16.92 -4.09 -12.47
C SER A 23 15.60 -3.75 -11.77
N ASP A 24 14.51 -3.75 -12.53
CA ASP A 24 13.14 -3.69 -12.01
C ASP A 24 12.72 -5.06 -11.45
N ASN A 25 12.57 -5.12 -10.13
CA ASN A 25 12.26 -6.34 -9.40
C ASN A 25 10.75 -6.68 -9.39
N ARG A 26 9.87 -5.73 -9.72
CA ARG A 26 8.39 -5.87 -9.67
C ARG A 26 7.89 -6.41 -8.33
N ILE A 27 8.45 -5.88 -7.25
CA ILE A 27 8.08 -6.17 -5.87
C ILE A 27 7.57 -4.88 -5.24
N TYR A 28 6.50 -4.98 -4.46
CA TYR A 28 5.76 -3.83 -3.96
C TYR A 28 5.73 -3.86 -2.44
N VAL A 29 6.10 -2.76 -1.80
CA VAL A 29 5.85 -2.55 -0.37
C VAL A 29 4.35 -2.59 -0.15
N ASP A 30 3.87 -3.52 0.68
CA ASP A 30 2.46 -3.68 0.95
C ASP A 30 2.11 -3.19 2.36
N PRO A 31 1.42 -2.05 2.51
CA PRO A 31 0.96 -1.55 3.81
C PRO A 31 0.10 -2.57 4.57
N CYS A 32 -0.67 -3.42 3.88
CA CYS A 32 -1.43 -4.49 4.52
C CYS A 32 -0.52 -5.57 5.11
N ALA A 33 0.60 -5.89 4.45
CA ALA A 33 1.60 -6.83 4.97
C ALA A 33 2.32 -6.25 6.19
N ILE A 34 2.72 -4.98 6.14
CA ILE A 34 3.31 -4.25 7.29
C ILE A 34 2.38 -4.35 8.50
N ARG A 35 1.07 -4.14 8.32
CA ARG A 35 0.09 -4.27 9.40
C ARG A 35 -0.01 -5.67 9.99
N VAL A 36 0.05 -6.71 9.16
CA VAL A 36 -0.03 -8.10 9.64
C VAL A 36 1.21 -8.46 10.47
N VAL A 37 2.38 -7.98 10.08
CA VAL A 37 3.62 -8.21 10.85
C VAL A 37 3.83 -7.22 12.01
N GLY A 38 3.05 -6.14 12.07
CA GLY A 38 3.13 -5.07 13.08
C GLY A 38 3.14 -5.54 14.53
N SER A 39 2.50 -6.66 14.84
CA SER A 39 2.51 -7.23 16.20
C SER A 39 3.84 -7.89 16.59
N ASN A 40 4.74 -8.14 15.63
CA ASN A 40 5.96 -8.92 15.82
C ASN A 40 7.25 -8.13 15.57
N SER A 41 7.17 -6.86 15.16
CA SER A 41 8.33 -6.02 14.84
C SER A 41 8.08 -4.57 15.24
N VAL A 42 9.04 -3.97 15.96
CA VAL A 42 8.99 -2.55 16.37
C VAL A 42 8.94 -1.65 15.13
N HIS A 43 9.78 -1.92 14.12
CA HIS A 43 9.74 -1.20 12.85
C HIS A 43 8.36 -1.27 12.21
N ALA A 44 7.75 -2.46 12.20
CA ALA A 44 6.43 -2.60 11.58
C ALA A 44 5.34 -1.86 12.36
N ALA A 45 5.37 -1.91 13.70
CA ALA A 45 4.44 -1.15 14.53
C ALA A 45 4.56 0.37 14.28
N THR A 46 5.78 0.91 14.27
CA THR A 46 5.99 2.35 14.02
C THR A 46 5.64 2.75 12.60
N ALA A 47 5.91 1.89 11.60
CA ALA A 47 5.48 2.12 10.22
C ALA A 47 3.95 2.15 10.09
N VAL A 48 3.24 1.31 10.84
CA VAL A 48 1.77 1.36 10.94
C VAL A 48 1.30 2.69 11.51
N ASP A 49 1.96 3.21 12.56
CA ASP A 49 1.62 4.53 13.12
C ASP A 49 1.82 5.65 12.09
N CYS A 50 2.87 5.60 11.26
CA CYS A 50 3.05 6.53 10.14
C CYS A 50 1.87 6.45 9.15
N LEU A 51 1.48 5.23 8.74
CA LEU A 51 0.37 5.01 7.81
C LEU A 51 -0.97 5.52 8.36
N ASP A 52 -1.25 5.23 9.63
CA ASP A 52 -2.51 5.60 10.28
C ASP A 52 -2.59 7.10 10.56
N THR A 53 -1.52 7.73 11.03
CA THR A 53 -1.50 9.17 11.24
C THR A 53 -1.56 9.95 9.94
N PHE A 54 -0.88 9.49 8.89
CA PHE A 54 -0.97 10.10 7.57
C PHE A 54 -2.40 10.01 7.01
N PHE A 55 -2.92 8.79 6.84
CA PHE A 55 -4.23 8.60 6.23
C PHE A 55 -5.36 9.20 7.08
N GLY A 56 -5.28 9.05 8.40
CA GLY A 56 -6.21 9.68 9.34
C GLY A 56 -6.23 11.21 9.22
N THR A 57 -5.07 11.85 9.02
CA THR A 57 -4.98 13.30 8.81
C THR A 57 -5.62 13.71 7.48
N VAL A 58 -5.31 13.00 6.39
CA VAL A 58 -5.91 13.25 5.07
C VAL A 58 -7.43 13.06 5.12
N ALA A 59 -7.90 11.98 5.73
CA ALA A 59 -9.32 11.68 5.85
C ALA A 59 -10.06 12.74 6.69
N SER A 60 -9.49 13.16 7.83
CA SER A 60 -10.06 14.24 8.65
C SER A 60 -10.17 15.54 7.86
N CYS A 61 -9.14 15.88 7.08
CA CYS A 61 -9.16 17.06 6.22
C CYS A 61 -10.22 16.96 5.11
N ALA A 62 -10.40 15.78 4.51
CA ALA A 62 -11.39 15.55 3.46
C ALA A 62 -12.83 15.62 3.96
N MET A 63 -13.07 15.25 5.23
CA MET A 63 -14.38 15.37 5.90
C MET A 63 -14.64 16.75 6.50
N SER A 64 -13.62 17.61 6.60
CA SER A 64 -13.75 18.94 7.20
C SER A 64 -14.52 19.92 6.29
N ALA A 65 -15.38 20.73 6.91
CA ALA A 65 -16.03 21.86 6.24
C ALA A 65 -15.08 23.07 6.06
N SER A 66 -13.93 23.09 6.74
CA SER A 66 -12.95 24.18 6.66
C SER A 66 -12.18 24.15 5.34
N ALA A 67 -12.20 25.26 4.61
CA ALA A 67 -11.39 25.41 3.39
C ALA A 67 -9.87 25.27 3.67
N ALA A 68 -9.41 25.70 4.85
CA ALA A 68 -8.01 25.58 5.25
C ALA A 68 -7.61 24.12 5.47
N ASP A 69 -8.44 23.34 6.16
CA ASP A 69 -8.18 21.91 6.36
C ASP A 69 -8.21 21.15 5.04
N ARG A 70 -9.17 21.45 4.17
CA ARG A 70 -9.25 20.87 2.83
C ARG A 70 -8.02 21.20 1.99
N ALA A 71 -7.54 22.45 2.03
CA ALA A 71 -6.31 22.84 1.36
C ALA A 71 -5.09 22.10 1.92
N ARG A 72 -5.01 21.92 3.25
CA ARG A 72 -3.97 21.11 3.91
C ARG A 72 -3.99 19.67 3.42
N GLY A 73 -5.14 19.00 3.48
CA GLY A 73 -5.28 17.60 3.06
C GLY A 73 -4.90 17.37 1.60
N ALA A 74 -5.34 18.26 0.70
CA ALA A 74 -4.92 18.23 -0.70
C ALA A 74 -3.41 18.46 -0.86
N GLY A 75 -2.82 19.35 -0.05
CA GLY A 75 -1.39 19.63 -0.04
C GLY A 75 -0.54 18.44 0.40
N LEU A 76 -1.00 17.67 1.38
CA LEU A 76 -0.30 16.47 1.87
C LEU A 76 -0.15 15.40 0.78
N LEU A 77 -1.15 15.25 -0.09
CA LEU A 77 -1.15 14.27 -1.17
C LEU A 77 -0.29 14.68 -2.39
N ARG A 78 0.25 15.90 -2.42
CA ARG A 78 1.09 16.39 -3.53
C ARG A 78 2.58 16.17 -3.33
N GLN A 79 2.97 15.57 -2.21
CA GLN A 79 4.37 15.47 -1.78
C GLN A 79 4.92 14.03 -1.87
N PHE A 80 4.58 13.32 -2.95
CA PHE A 80 5.13 11.98 -3.19
C PHE A 80 6.19 12.04 -4.28
N ALA A 81 7.46 11.95 -3.90
CA ALA A 81 8.52 11.62 -4.87
C ALA A 81 8.55 10.10 -5.10
N GLU A 82 8.92 9.64 -6.29
CA GLU A 82 9.10 8.21 -6.56
C GLU A 82 10.32 7.67 -5.76
N PRO A 83 10.18 6.59 -4.96
CA PRO A 83 11.23 6.06 -4.08
C PRO A 83 12.21 5.12 -4.80
N PHE A 84 12.99 5.70 -5.73
CA PHE A 84 14.03 4.96 -6.48
C PHE A 84 15.08 4.29 -5.58
N GLU A 85 15.27 4.80 -4.36
CA GLU A 85 16.27 4.29 -3.41
C GLU A 85 16.04 2.83 -3.04
N THR A 86 14.80 2.35 -3.13
CA THR A 86 14.45 0.96 -2.79
C THR A 86 14.78 -0.05 -3.89
N ARG A 87 15.02 0.37 -5.14
CA ARG A 87 15.18 -0.52 -6.32
C ARG A 87 14.00 -1.48 -6.54
N LEU A 88 12.83 -1.18 -5.96
CA LEU A 88 11.62 -2.00 -6.03
C LEU A 88 10.74 -1.70 -7.26
N GLY A 89 10.75 -0.45 -7.72
CA GLY A 89 9.79 0.12 -8.69
C GLY A 89 10.37 0.43 -10.09
N MET A 90 9.45 0.52 -11.07
CA MET A 90 9.69 0.37 -12.50
C MET A 90 10.01 1.67 -13.24
N ALA A 91 11.06 1.69 -14.06
CA ALA A 91 11.42 2.83 -14.92
C ALA A 91 10.38 3.20 -16.00
N GLU A 92 9.38 2.34 -16.29
CA GLU A 92 8.38 2.56 -17.34
C GLU A 92 7.02 3.09 -16.85
N SER A 93 6.65 2.91 -15.57
CA SER A 93 5.25 3.08 -15.14
C SER A 93 5.00 3.75 -13.79
N GLY A 94 6.02 4.32 -13.13
CA GLY A 94 5.86 5.11 -11.91
C GLY A 94 4.94 6.33 -12.11
N PHE A 95 5.01 7.34 -11.24
CA PHE A 95 4.24 8.59 -11.43
C PHE A 95 4.42 9.20 -12.84
N ARG A 96 5.48 8.87 -13.57
CA ARG A 96 5.70 9.30 -14.97
C ARG A 96 4.76 8.67 -16.00
N GLY A 97 4.26 7.45 -15.77
CA GLY A 97 3.36 6.74 -16.69
C GLY A 97 1.88 7.11 -16.57
N HIS A 98 1.47 7.69 -15.43
CA HIS A 98 0.07 7.99 -15.10
C HIS A 98 -0.22 9.48 -14.85
N GLY A 99 0.64 10.39 -15.30
CA GLY A 99 0.59 11.79 -14.85
C GLY A 99 1.21 11.90 -13.46
N GLY A 100 2.03 12.93 -13.25
CA GLY A 100 2.97 13.01 -12.12
C GLY A 100 2.34 12.85 -10.74
N ALA A 101 3.15 12.86 -9.68
CA ALA A 101 2.66 12.75 -8.30
C ALA A 101 1.57 13.77 -7.91
N SER A 102 1.58 14.95 -8.53
CA SER A 102 0.51 15.95 -8.39
C SER A 102 -0.83 15.46 -8.93
N ASP A 103 -0.83 14.71 -10.03
CA ASP A 103 -2.03 14.17 -10.68
C ASP A 103 -2.60 13.02 -9.86
N VAL A 104 -1.74 12.09 -9.41
CA VAL A 104 -2.13 11.00 -8.50
C VAL A 104 -2.72 11.54 -7.19
N GLY A 105 -2.05 12.52 -6.57
CA GLY A 105 -2.55 13.15 -5.35
C GLY A 105 -3.90 13.84 -5.55
N ALA A 106 -4.09 14.51 -6.70
CA ALA A 106 -5.36 15.13 -7.05
C ALA A 106 -6.47 14.10 -7.30
N TRP A 107 -6.17 12.95 -7.90
CA TRP A 107 -7.13 11.86 -8.10
C TRP A 107 -7.58 11.26 -6.77
N ILE A 108 -6.63 10.95 -5.87
CA ILE A 108 -6.95 10.45 -4.52
C ILE A 108 -7.81 11.47 -3.78
N TRP A 109 -7.42 12.76 -3.81
CA TRP A 109 -8.19 13.81 -3.16
C TRP A 109 -9.61 13.96 -3.72
N SER A 110 -9.74 13.92 -5.05
CA SER A 110 -11.05 13.97 -5.73
C SER A 110 -11.92 12.78 -5.31
N ALA A 111 -11.37 11.57 -5.30
CA ALA A 111 -12.11 10.38 -4.88
C ALA A 111 -12.56 10.48 -3.42
N LEU A 112 -11.68 10.89 -2.50
CA LEU A 112 -12.01 11.03 -1.07
C LEU A 112 -13.07 12.10 -0.80
N THR A 113 -13.08 13.18 -1.58
CA THR A 113 -14.03 14.29 -1.40
C THR A 113 -15.32 14.13 -2.21
N ASN A 114 -15.38 13.17 -3.13
CA ASN A 114 -16.54 12.87 -3.96
C ASN A 114 -16.95 11.40 -3.80
N ASP A 115 -16.45 10.52 -4.68
CA ASP A 115 -16.92 9.13 -4.86
C ASP A 115 -16.84 8.26 -3.61
N LEU A 116 -15.87 8.51 -2.73
CA LEU A 116 -15.61 7.75 -1.51
C LEU A 116 -16.06 8.48 -0.25
N ASN A 117 -16.59 9.70 -0.37
CA ASN A 117 -16.86 10.58 0.75
C ASN A 117 -17.82 9.93 1.77
N ALA A 118 -18.86 9.25 1.29
CA ALA A 118 -19.78 8.54 2.19
C ALA A 118 -19.13 7.32 2.88
N LEU A 119 -18.23 6.58 2.21
CA LEU A 119 -17.51 5.49 2.86
C LEU A 119 -16.58 5.99 3.96
N LEU A 120 -15.96 7.15 3.73
CA LEU A 120 -15.08 7.82 4.68
C LEU A 120 -15.86 8.33 5.90
N ASN A 121 -16.97 9.04 5.69
CA ASN A 121 -17.81 9.59 6.77
C ASN A 121 -18.50 8.49 7.61
N LEU A 122 -18.80 7.34 7.02
CA LEU A 122 -19.34 6.18 7.72
C LEU A 122 -18.26 5.36 8.45
N GLY A 123 -16.98 5.73 8.33
CA GLY A 123 -15.86 4.99 8.90
C GLY A 123 -15.64 3.61 8.29
N VAL A 124 -16.17 3.36 7.08
CA VAL A 124 -16.02 2.10 6.35
C VAL A 124 -14.70 2.07 5.58
N LEU A 125 -14.32 3.21 4.97
CA LEU A 125 -13.00 3.44 4.39
C LEU A 125 -12.12 4.11 5.45
N GLY A 126 -11.04 3.45 5.86
CA GLY A 126 -10.21 3.91 6.97
C GLY A 126 -8.71 3.75 6.74
N ARG A 127 -8.28 3.16 5.62
CA ARG A 127 -6.86 2.86 5.39
C ARG A 127 -6.41 3.16 3.97
N LEU A 128 -5.14 3.52 3.82
CA LEU A 128 -4.51 3.80 2.53
C LEU A 128 -4.64 2.62 1.56
N GLU A 129 -4.44 1.40 2.05
CA GLU A 129 -4.46 0.19 1.22
C GLU A 129 -5.84 -0.18 0.67
N GLU A 130 -6.90 0.51 1.09
CA GLU A 130 -8.26 0.30 0.58
C GLU A 130 -8.55 1.16 -0.66
N LEU A 131 -7.81 2.25 -0.88
CA LEU A 131 -7.96 3.12 -2.05
C LEU A 131 -7.85 2.39 -3.40
N PRO A 132 -6.90 1.47 -3.62
CA PRO A 132 -6.75 0.76 -4.88
C PRO A 132 -7.99 -0.05 -5.25
N LEU A 133 -8.87 -0.36 -4.30
CA LEU A 133 -10.11 -1.11 -4.55
C LEU A 133 -11.16 -0.30 -5.31
N PHE A 134 -11.08 1.03 -5.24
CA PHE A 134 -12.11 1.94 -5.74
C PHE A 134 -11.60 3.02 -6.70
N ILE A 135 -10.31 3.34 -6.68
CA ILE A 135 -9.75 4.39 -7.54
C ILE A 135 -9.05 3.74 -8.72
N GLU A 136 -9.49 4.06 -9.94
CA GLU A 136 -8.83 3.62 -11.17
C GLU A 136 -7.46 4.31 -11.30
N GLY A 137 -6.47 3.60 -11.86
CA GLY A 137 -5.09 4.09 -11.92
C GLY A 137 -4.29 3.89 -10.62
N ILE A 138 -4.94 3.74 -9.46
CA ILE A 138 -4.25 3.39 -8.20
C ILE A 138 -4.11 1.87 -8.10
N GLY A 139 -2.90 1.39 -8.37
CA GLY A 139 -2.52 -0.03 -8.34
C GLY A 139 -1.39 -0.33 -7.35
N ASN A 140 -0.76 -1.49 -7.52
CA ASN A 140 0.33 -1.93 -6.65
C ASN A 140 1.50 -0.92 -6.58
N ASP A 141 1.85 -0.35 -7.73
CA ASP A 141 2.97 0.58 -7.91
C ASP A 141 2.78 1.84 -7.07
N ILE A 142 1.73 2.61 -7.37
CA ILE A 142 1.38 3.83 -6.62
C ILE A 142 1.17 3.55 -5.13
N THR A 143 0.53 2.43 -4.77
CA THR A 143 0.35 2.07 -3.36
C THR A 143 1.69 1.84 -2.68
N SER A 144 2.60 1.12 -3.32
CA SER A 144 3.96 0.87 -2.83
C SER A 144 4.75 2.16 -2.69
N ASP A 145 4.69 3.05 -3.68
CA ASP A 145 5.42 4.32 -3.68
C ASP A 145 4.95 5.23 -2.55
N ILE A 146 3.64 5.43 -2.43
CA ILE A 146 3.05 6.24 -1.37
C ILE A 146 3.38 5.63 -0.01
N THR A 147 3.25 4.30 0.14
CA THR A 147 3.58 3.60 1.38
C THR A 147 5.03 3.84 1.76
N THR A 148 5.96 3.61 0.83
CA THR A 148 7.41 3.78 1.04
C THR A 148 7.75 5.20 1.46
N ARG A 149 7.11 6.21 0.86
CA ARG A 149 7.33 7.62 1.26
C ARG A 149 6.76 7.95 2.63
N ILE A 150 5.60 7.40 3.00
CA ILE A 150 5.03 7.60 4.35
C ILE A 150 5.92 6.94 5.41
N VAL A 151 6.42 5.73 5.17
CA VAL A 151 7.21 4.96 6.15
C VAL A 151 8.74 5.17 5.99
N TYR A 152 9.16 6.17 5.22
CA TYR A 152 10.55 6.35 4.82
C TYR A 152 11.52 6.47 6.00
N SER A 153 11.14 7.20 7.05
CA SER A 153 11.95 7.32 8.27
C SER A 153 12.23 5.97 8.91
N ILE A 154 11.24 5.07 8.93
CA ILE A 154 11.38 3.75 9.52
C ILE A 154 12.24 2.84 8.64
N LEU A 155 12.13 2.96 7.32
CA LEU A 155 13.03 2.25 6.40
C LEU A 155 14.48 2.75 6.54
N VAL A 156 14.70 4.03 6.83
CA VAL A 156 16.03 4.57 7.13
C VAL A 156 16.57 3.99 8.44
N GLU A 157 15.76 3.94 9.49
CA GLU A 157 16.15 3.33 10.77
C GLU A 157 16.55 1.86 10.58
N PHE A 158 15.68 1.08 9.93
CA PHE A 158 15.96 -0.31 9.58
C PHE A 158 17.23 -0.45 8.72
N THR A 159 17.40 0.40 7.70
CA THR A 159 18.60 0.38 6.85
C THR A 159 19.86 0.62 7.65
N ASN A 160 19.85 1.60 8.57
CA ASN A 160 21.01 1.88 9.42
C ASN A 160 21.33 0.71 10.36
N GLU A 161 20.31 0.03 10.89
CA GLU A 161 20.52 -1.20 11.67
C GLU A 161 21.17 -2.31 10.85
N MET A 162 20.75 -2.50 9.59
CA MET A 162 21.37 -3.47 8.68
C MET A 162 22.81 -3.09 8.32
N VAL A 163 23.10 -1.80 8.10
CA VAL A 163 24.48 -1.31 7.89
C VAL A 163 25.37 -1.60 9.10
N LEU A 164 24.83 -1.46 10.32
CA LEU A 164 25.57 -1.78 11.54
C LEU A 164 25.76 -3.30 11.73
N ALA A 165 24.77 -4.10 11.34
CA ALA A 165 24.80 -5.56 11.46
C ALA A 165 25.71 -6.23 10.41
N HIS A 166 25.89 -5.61 9.25
CA HIS A 166 26.66 -6.13 8.12
C HIS A 166 27.80 -5.15 7.76
N PRO A 167 29.01 -5.32 8.33
CA PRO A 167 30.15 -4.42 8.12
C PRO A 167 30.53 -4.21 6.65
N GLU A 168 30.19 -5.15 5.78
CA GLU A 168 30.40 -5.12 4.33
C GLU A 168 29.84 -3.85 3.65
N PHE A 169 28.76 -3.27 4.18
CA PHE A 169 28.21 -2.00 3.69
C PHE A 169 29.19 -0.82 3.80
N THR A 170 30.23 -0.95 4.64
CA THR A 170 31.23 0.10 4.89
C THR A 170 32.67 -0.37 4.68
N ALA A 171 32.86 -1.59 4.16
CA ALA A 171 34.17 -2.16 3.91
C ALA A 171 34.73 -1.77 2.53
N GLY A 172 36.06 -1.70 2.42
CA GLY A 172 36.72 -1.45 1.14
C GLY A 172 36.34 -0.09 0.53
N SER A 173 35.74 -0.12 -0.66
CA SER A 173 35.23 1.07 -1.36
C SER A 173 33.77 1.41 -1.05
N ASN A 174 33.07 0.56 -0.29
CA ASN A 174 31.68 0.77 0.07
C ASN A 174 31.57 1.89 1.12
N ARG A 175 30.48 2.65 1.07
CA ARG A 175 30.29 3.81 1.94
C ARG A 175 28.82 4.11 2.17
N VAL A 176 28.59 4.96 3.16
CA VAL A 176 27.30 5.62 3.40
C VAL A 176 27.42 7.09 3.05
N GLU A 177 26.33 7.67 2.55
CA GLU A 177 26.27 9.08 2.21
C GLU A 177 25.10 9.79 2.88
N ALA A 178 25.35 11.04 3.26
CA ALA A 178 24.34 11.92 3.83
C ALA A 178 23.47 12.50 2.70
N VAL A 179 22.18 12.18 2.72
CA VAL A 179 21.20 12.65 1.74
C VAL A 179 20.02 13.34 2.41
N ARG A 180 19.54 14.41 1.78
CA ARG A 180 18.33 15.10 2.23
C ARG A 180 17.10 14.41 1.69
N ARG A 181 16.17 14.05 2.57
CA ARG A 181 14.94 13.34 2.22
C ARG A 181 13.75 13.88 2.98
N GLN A 182 12.60 13.80 2.33
CA GLN A 182 11.32 14.09 2.94
C GLN A 182 10.85 12.87 3.74
N VAL A 183 10.36 13.10 4.95
CA VAL A 183 9.81 12.08 5.84
C VAL A 183 8.51 12.58 6.47
N TRP A 184 7.63 11.65 6.82
CA TRP A 184 6.42 11.95 7.57
C TRP A 184 6.73 12.06 9.06
N ASP A 185 6.37 13.18 9.68
CA ASP A 185 6.42 13.35 11.13
C ASP A 185 5.08 12.98 11.75
N VAL A 186 5.08 11.93 12.57
CA VAL A 186 3.88 11.37 13.21
C VAL A 186 3.28 12.35 14.23
N ASP A 187 4.11 13.08 14.96
CA ASP A 187 3.69 13.99 16.02
C ASP A 187 3.13 15.30 15.44
N ARG A 188 3.85 15.89 14.50
CA ARG A 188 3.47 17.14 13.83
C ARG A 188 2.41 16.92 12.75
N ARG A 189 2.27 15.68 12.26
CA ARG A 189 1.38 15.30 11.15
C ARG A 189 1.62 16.17 9.92
N GLU A 190 2.90 16.28 9.56
CA GLU A 190 3.38 17.05 8.44
C GLU A 190 4.60 16.39 7.80
N TRP A 191 4.86 16.76 6.56
CA TRP A 191 6.08 16.38 5.88
C TRP A 191 7.23 17.29 6.29
N MET A 192 8.39 16.71 6.55
CA MET A 192 9.60 17.44 6.90
C MET A 192 10.82 16.94 6.14
N ILE A 193 11.80 17.82 5.93
CA ILE A 193 13.07 17.46 5.28
C ILE A 193 14.11 17.19 6.35
N VAL A 194 14.67 15.99 6.34
CA VAL A 194 15.75 15.55 7.22
C VAL A 194 16.97 15.15 6.40
N THR A 195 18.15 15.16 7.03
CA THR A 195 19.35 14.54 6.48
C THR A 195 19.49 13.16 7.09
N VAL A 196 19.62 12.13 6.25
CA VAL A 196 19.78 10.73 6.64
C VAL A 196 21.04 10.18 6.01
N ASN A 197 21.64 9.16 6.61
CA ASN A 197 22.75 8.42 6.01
C ASN A 197 22.20 7.15 5.39
N LEU A 198 22.59 6.84 4.15
CA LEU A 198 22.20 5.62 3.45
C LEU A 198 23.42 4.99 2.77
N PRO A 199 23.50 3.65 2.68
CA PRO A 199 24.48 3.00 1.81
C PRO A 199 24.25 3.41 0.35
N VAL A 200 25.28 3.36 -0.48
CA VAL A 200 25.20 3.76 -1.89
C VAL A 200 25.66 2.66 -2.83
N VAL A 201 24.95 2.48 -3.93
CA VAL A 201 25.30 1.59 -5.05
C VAL A 201 25.44 2.47 -6.29
N ASP A 202 26.64 2.50 -6.88
CA ASP A 202 26.97 3.36 -8.03
C ASP A 202 26.61 4.84 -7.80
N ASP A 203 27.00 5.36 -6.63
CA ASP A 203 26.73 6.72 -6.17
C ASP A 203 25.24 7.06 -5.93
N GLU A 204 24.35 6.09 -6.08
CA GLU A 204 22.93 6.24 -5.84
C GLU A 204 22.52 5.63 -4.49
N PRO A 205 21.79 6.36 -3.62
CA PRO A 205 21.35 5.87 -2.32
C PRO A 205 20.53 4.59 -2.41
N LEU A 206 20.75 3.69 -1.46
CA LEU A 206 20.04 2.43 -1.29
C LEU A 206 19.25 2.46 0.03
N LEU A 207 17.96 2.18 -0.07
CA LEU A 207 17.04 2.04 1.06
C LEU A 207 16.61 0.58 1.16
N LEU A 208 16.97 -0.07 2.26
CA LEU A 208 16.65 -1.48 2.49
C LEU A 208 15.22 -1.62 2.99
N VAL A 209 14.54 -2.68 2.54
CA VAL A 209 13.16 -2.99 2.92
C VAL A 209 13.12 -4.33 3.63
N PRO A 210 12.49 -4.46 4.81
CA PRO A 210 12.36 -5.75 5.48
C PRO A 210 11.68 -6.78 4.58
N THR A 211 12.19 -8.02 4.56
CA THR A 211 11.73 -9.08 3.64
C THR A 211 10.22 -9.30 3.69
N GLN A 212 9.62 -9.16 4.88
CA GLN A 212 8.18 -9.42 5.09
C GLN A 212 7.27 -8.27 4.64
N TRP A 213 7.81 -7.09 4.31
CA TRP A 213 7.01 -5.91 3.97
C TRP A 213 6.63 -5.84 2.50
N ALA A 214 7.38 -6.52 1.63
CA ALA A 214 7.29 -6.36 0.19
C ALA A 214 6.92 -7.67 -0.51
N ARG A 215 6.11 -7.58 -1.57
CA ARG A 215 5.58 -8.76 -2.28
C ARG A 215 5.22 -8.46 -3.73
N ARG A 216 5.16 -9.49 -4.58
CA ARG A 216 4.90 -9.35 -6.04
C ARG A 216 3.53 -8.78 -6.41
N SER A 217 2.56 -8.82 -5.51
CA SER A 217 1.24 -8.21 -5.71
C SER A 217 0.68 -7.85 -4.36
N THR A 218 0.20 -6.62 -4.14
CA THR A 218 -0.39 -6.19 -2.86
C THR A 218 -1.59 -7.07 -2.45
N LEU A 219 -1.89 -7.15 -1.14
CA LEU A 219 -2.96 -7.99 -0.61
C LEU A 219 -4.32 -7.41 -0.99
N MET A 220 -4.43 -6.07 -0.89
CA MET A 220 -5.62 -5.30 -1.17
C MET A 220 -5.77 -4.99 -2.68
N SER A 221 -5.81 -6.05 -3.48
CA SER A 221 -6.02 -5.96 -4.93
C SER A 221 -7.51 -5.83 -5.28
N ALA A 222 -7.86 -4.85 -6.11
CA ALA A 222 -9.24 -4.66 -6.58
C ALA A 222 -9.82 -5.85 -7.34
N GLY A 223 -8.97 -6.53 -8.12
CA GLY A 223 -9.38 -7.74 -8.83
C GLY A 223 -9.71 -8.86 -7.86
N ARG A 224 -8.91 -9.03 -6.81
CA ARG A 224 -9.17 -10.03 -5.78
C ARG A 224 -10.44 -9.68 -5.00
N TYR A 225 -10.60 -8.42 -4.58
CA TYR A 225 -11.81 -7.93 -3.91
C TYR A 225 -13.09 -8.23 -4.71
N TYR A 226 -13.06 -7.92 -6.00
CA TYR A 226 -14.14 -8.23 -6.93
C TYR A 226 -14.47 -9.72 -6.95
N GLU A 227 -13.46 -10.57 -7.18
CA GLU A 227 -13.66 -12.01 -7.35
C GLU A 227 -14.06 -12.74 -6.06
N THR A 228 -13.47 -12.39 -4.92
CA THR A 228 -13.61 -13.15 -3.67
C THR A 228 -14.71 -12.62 -2.77
N THR A 229 -14.91 -11.31 -2.73
CA THR A 229 -15.83 -10.68 -1.78
C THR A 229 -17.08 -10.18 -2.48
N LEU A 230 -16.93 -9.32 -3.48
CA LEU A 230 -18.06 -8.70 -4.17
C LEU A 230 -18.93 -9.73 -4.89
N LEU A 231 -18.34 -10.60 -5.70
CA LEU A 231 -19.11 -11.64 -6.40
C LEU A 231 -19.72 -12.65 -5.42
N THR A 232 -19.09 -12.93 -4.28
CA THR A 232 -19.68 -13.80 -3.25
C THR A 232 -20.90 -13.15 -2.61
N TYR A 233 -20.83 -11.84 -2.33
CA TYR A 233 -21.98 -11.06 -1.87
C TYR A 233 -23.12 -11.07 -2.90
N ALA A 234 -22.82 -10.78 -4.17
CA ALA A 234 -23.82 -10.81 -5.24
C ALA A 234 -24.43 -12.22 -5.45
N GLN A 235 -23.65 -13.30 -5.24
CA GLN A 235 -24.19 -14.66 -5.25
C GLN A 235 -25.20 -14.89 -4.13
N ALA A 236 -24.91 -14.39 -2.92
CA ALA A 236 -25.79 -14.51 -1.77
C ALA A 236 -27.09 -13.72 -1.96
N GLU A 237 -27.02 -12.50 -2.52
CA GLU A 237 -28.20 -11.68 -2.84
C GLU A 237 -29.15 -12.37 -3.83
N GLN A 238 -28.62 -13.14 -4.77
CA GLN A 238 -29.39 -13.85 -5.80
C GLN A 238 -29.68 -15.31 -5.44
N ALA A 239 -29.29 -15.76 -4.25
CA ALA A 239 -29.41 -17.16 -3.88
C ALA A 239 -30.87 -17.53 -3.57
N VAL A 240 -31.31 -18.68 -4.08
CA VAL A 240 -32.68 -19.18 -3.87
C VAL A 240 -32.61 -20.59 -3.30
N TYR A 241 -33.44 -20.88 -2.31
CA TYR A 241 -33.60 -22.24 -1.82
C TYR A 241 -34.47 -23.05 -2.78
N ALA A 242 -33.97 -24.19 -3.26
CA ALA A 242 -34.78 -25.15 -3.99
C ALA A 242 -35.74 -25.90 -3.06
N SER A 243 -36.72 -26.58 -3.65
CA SER A 243 -37.68 -27.41 -2.94
C SER A 243 -37.06 -28.55 -2.11
N ASP A 244 -35.81 -28.94 -2.40
CA ASP A 244 -35.04 -29.93 -1.63
C ASP A 244 -34.23 -29.31 -0.47
N GLY A 245 -34.38 -28.00 -0.22
CA GLY A 245 -33.68 -27.26 0.83
C GLY A 245 -32.26 -26.84 0.46
N LYS A 246 -31.76 -27.15 -0.75
CA LYS A 246 -30.43 -26.71 -1.18
C LYS A 246 -30.43 -25.27 -1.65
N LEU A 247 -29.37 -24.55 -1.30
CA LEU A 247 -29.13 -23.20 -1.78
C LEU A 247 -28.60 -23.24 -3.23
N HIS A 248 -29.39 -22.74 -4.17
CA HIS A 248 -28.95 -22.50 -5.54
C HIS A 248 -28.35 -21.10 -5.65
N THR A 249 -27.12 -21.02 -6.14
CA THR A 249 -26.43 -19.76 -6.40
C THR A 249 -26.11 -19.63 -7.88
N THR A 250 -26.18 -18.41 -8.41
CA THR A 250 -25.73 -18.12 -9.78
C THR A 250 -24.20 -18.27 -9.84
N PRO A 251 -23.63 -19.06 -10.77
CA PRO A 251 -22.18 -19.16 -10.90
C PRO A 251 -21.54 -17.79 -11.18
N LYS A 252 -20.40 -17.50 -10.54
CA LYS A 252 -19.68 -16.22 -10.71
C LYS A 252 -19.42 -15.85 -12.17
N ARG A 253 -19.13 -16.83 -13.05
CA ARG A 253 -18.94 -16.60 -14.49
C ARG A 253 -20.17 -15.98 -15.17
N LEU A 254 -21.37 -16.29 -14.71
CA LEU A 254 -22.61 -15.70 -15.21
C LEU A 254 -22.87 -14.32 -14.57
N LEU A 255 -22.59 -14.16 -13.27
CA LEU A 255 -22.69 -12.86 -12.59
C LEU A 255 -21.85 -11.78 -13.26
N LYS A 256 -20.61 -12.11 -13.67
CA LYS A 256 -19.71 -11.18 -14.38
C LYS A 256 -20.28 -10.59 -15.68
N ARG A 257 -21.34 -11.20 -16.23
CA ARG A 257 -22.01 -10.77 -17.47
C ARG A 257 -23.31 -10.01 -17.21
N GLN A 258 -23.73 -9.91 -15.96
CA GLN A 258 -24.92 -9.17 -15.59
C GLN A 258 -24.61 -7.66 -15.52
N PRO A 259 -25.52 -6.81 -16.00
CA PRO A 259 -25.38 -5.36 -15.87
C PRO A 259 -25.17 -4.93 -14.40
N GLY A 260 -24.15 -4.11 -14.17
CA GLY A 260 -23.79 -3.62 -12.83
C GLY A 260 -22.97 -4.60 -11.99
N LEU A 261 -22.55 -5.72 -12.57
CA LEU A 261 -21.63 -6.69 -11.97
C LEU A 261 -20.41 -6.95 -12.85
N GLU A 262 -20.16 -6.17 -13.89
CA GLU A 262 -18.96 -6.25 -14.71
C GLU A 262 -17.71 -5.90 -13.89
N ARG A 263 -16.56 -6.42 -14.29
CA ARG A 263 -15.31 -6.14 -13.58
C ARG A 263 -14.91 -4.67 -13.76
N GLY A 264 -14.73 -3.94 -12.65
CA GLY A 264 -14.28 -2.55 -12.66
C GLY A 264 -14.38 -1.88 -11.30
N ARG A 265 -13.71 -0.74 -11.14
CA ARG A 265 -13.73 0.03 -9.88
C ARG A 265 -15.09 0.62 -9.55
N LEU A 266 -15.82 1.07 -10.58
CA LEU A 266 -17.20 1.55 -10.42
C LEU A 266 -18.13 0.45 -9.88
N THR A 267 -17.99 -0.78 -10.38
CA THR A 267 -18.74 -1.93 -9.85
C THR A 267 -18.35 -2.22 -8.41
N ASN A 268 -17.05 -2.22 -8.09
CA ASN A 268 -16.58 -2.36 -6.72
C ASN A 268 -17.29 -1.35 -5.81
N LEU A 269 -17.25 -0.07 -6.16
CA LEU A 269 -17.85 1.00 -5.38
C LEU A 269 -19.36 0.83 -5.22
N ASN A 270 -20.10 0.61 -6.31
CA ASN A 270 -21.55 0.52 -6.30
C ASN A 270 -22.07 -0.66 -5.47
N VAL A 271 -21.42 -1.83 -5.58
CA VAL A 271 -21.84 -3.01 -4.81
C VAL A 271 -21.42 -2.86 -3.34
N THR A 272 -20.29 -2.23 -3.04
CA THR A 272 -19.92 -1.89 -1.65
C THR A 272 -20.94 -0.94 -1.02
N TYR A 273 -21.40 0.09 -1.74
CA TYR A 273 -22.47 0.96 -1.26
C TYR A 273 -23.79 0.21 -1.04
N ARG A 274 -24.16 -0.67 -1.98
CA ARG A 274 -25.35 -1.52 -1.84
C ARG A 274 -25.26 -2.41 -0.60
N ALA A 275 -24.10 -3.03 -0.37
CA ALA A 275 -23.87 -3.86 0.80
C ALA A 275 -23.98 -3.08 2.11
N ILE A 276 -23.42 -1.87 2.18
CA ILE A 276 -23.53 -1.01 3.36
C ILE A 276 -24.99 -0.63 3.64
N ALA A 277 -25.79 -0.33 2.60
CA ALA A 277 -27.21 -0.07 2.76
C ALA A 277 -27.97 -1.29 3.34
N ASN A 278 -27.44 -2.50 3.11
CA ASN A 278 -27.92 -3.76 3.65
C ASN A 278 -27.22 -4.18 4.96
N SER A 279 -26.48 -3.26 5.61
CA SER A 279 -25.70 -3.50 6.85
C SER A 279 -24.53 -4.49 6.72
N ASP A 280 -24.04 -4.73 5.51
CA ASP A 280 -22.88 -5.57 5.23
C ASP A 280 -21.62 -4.74 4.96
N ASN A 281 -20.54 -5.00 5.70
CA ASN A 281 -19.25 -4.36 5.48
C ASN A 281 -18.30 -5.27 4.67
N LEU A 282 -18.37 -5.14 3.34
CA LEU A 282 -17.52 -5.91 2.42
C LEU A 282 -16.03 -5.63 2.61
N LEU A 283 -15.63 -4.40 2.95
CA LEU A 283 -14.23 -4.07 3.20
C LEU A 283 -13.69 -4.84 4.41
N ALA A 284 -14.40 -4.81 5.53
CA ALA A 284 -14.01 -5.57 6.72
C ALA A 284 -14.00 -7.09 6.49
N MET A 285 -14.91 -7.61 5.66
CA MET A 285 -14.86 -9.02 5.22
C MET A 285 -13.61 -9.31 4.40
N PHE A 286 -13.27 -8.46 3.45
CA PHE A 286 -12.11 -8.66 2.60
C PHE A 286 -10.80 -8.53 3.36
N THR A 287 -10.66 -7.52 4.22
CA THR A 287 -9.50 -7.34 5.10
C THR A 287 -9.27 -8.60 5.94
N ARG A 288 -10.31 -9.14 6.60
CA ARG A 288 -10.19 -10.40 7.35
C ARG A 288 -9.77 -11.60 6.48
N PHE A 289 -10.28 -11.66 5.25
CA PHE A 289 -9.92 -12.72 4.31
C PHE A 289 -8.43 -12.68 3.97
N VAL A 290 -7.90 -11.51 3.61
CA VAL A 290 -6.49 -11.38 3.20
C VAL A 290 -5.52 -11.48 4.38
N THR A 291 -5.85 -10.91 5.56
CA THR A 291 -4.98 -11.01 6.73
C THR A 291 -4.89 -12.43 7.26
N ARG A 292 -6.00 -13.19 7.26
CA ARG A 292 -5.99 -14.61 7.63
C ARG A 292 -5.13 -15.42 6.66
N GLN A 293 -5.22 -15.14 5.35
CA GLN A 293 -4.42 -15.85 4.37
C GLN A 293 -2.92 -15.60 4.60
N LEU A 294 -2.51 -14.34 4.79
CA LEU A 294 -1.12 -14.01 5.07
C LEU A 294 -0.64 -14.57 6.41
N GLY A 295 -1.48 -14.52 7.46
CA GLY A 295 -1.14 -15.10 8.76
C GLY A 295 -0.85 -16.60 8.67
N ASN A 296 -1.59 -17.33 7.83
CA ASN A 296 -1.33 -18.75 7.57
C ASN A 296 -0.04 -18.95 6.76
N GLU A 297 0.25 -18.07 5.80
CA GLU A 297 1.50 -18.11 5.00
C GLU A 297 2.74 -17.84 5.87
N LEU A 298 2.63 -16.99 6.90
CA LEU A 298 3.72 -16.68 7.82
C LEU A 298 3.93 -17.73 8.93
N ALA A 299 2.91 -18.54 9.21
CA ALA A 299 2.95 -19.56 10.26
C ALA A 299 3.37 -20.96 9.75
N GLY A 300 3.38 -21.16 8.43
CA GLY A 300 3.79 -22.40 7.76
C GLY A 300 5.23 -22.34 7.28
#